data_AF-A0A441XSE1-F1
#
_entry.id   AF-A0A441XSE1-F1
#
_cell.length_a   1.000
_cell.length_b   1.000
_cell.length_c   1.000
_cell.angle_alpha   90.00
_cell.angle_beta   90.00
_cell.angle_gamma   90.00
#
_symmetry.space_group_name_H-M   'P 1'
#
loop_
_entity.id
_entity.type
_entity.pdbx_description
1 polymer ?
#
loop_
_entity_poly.entity_id
_entity_poly.type
_entity_poly.pdbx_seq_one_letter_code
_entity_poly.pdbx_strand_id
1 'polypeptide(L)'
;MPKPYSGPIIDAHHHLWDLGLGRHPWLATTAGERGGLGELGLLRRNYLPEDYLRDASRHNVVATVHVEAGWAGDDCVGETRWLET
;
A
#
# COMPACT_ATOMS: atom_id res chain seq x y z
N MET A 1 30.39 5.37 -12.59
CA MET A 1 28.97 5.54 -12.19
C MET A 1 28.95 6.30 -10.87
N PRO A 2 28.05 7.28 -10.68
CA PRO A 2 27.94 7.97 -9.39
C PRO A 2 27.54 6.99 -8.28
N LYS A 3 28.02 7.25 -7.06
CA LYS A 3 27.63 6.48 -5.88
C LYS A 3 26.15 6.78 -5.55
N PRO A 4 25.29 5.77 -5.36
CA PRO A 4 23.91 5.99 -4.93
C PRO A 4 23.83 6.71 -3.57
N TYR A 5 22.73 7.43 -3.35
CA TYR A 5 22.41 8.00 -2.05
C TYR A 5 22.34 6.89 -0.98
N SER A 6 22.92 7.15 0.19
CA SER A 6 23.00 6.19 1.31
C SER A 6 22.62 6.81 2.66
N GLY A 7 22.09 8.04 2.64
CA GLY A 7 21.58 8.71 3.84
C GLY A 7 20.16 8.27 4.21
N PRO A 8 19.56 8.87 5.24
CA PRO A 8 18.21 8.56 5.69
C PRO A 8 17.15 8.96 4.65
N ILE A 9 16.15 8.11 4.47
CA ILE A 9 15.03 8.31 3.56
C ILE A 9 13.75 8.38 4.39
N ILE A 10 12.89 9.35 4.07
CA ILE A 10 11.49 9.30 4.47
C ILE A 10 10.71 8.90 3.22
N ASP A 11 10.05 7.75 3.26
CA ASP A 11 9.14 7.36 2.19
C ASP A 11 7.86 8.19 2.31
N ALA A 12 7.69 9.14 1.42
CA ALA A 12 6.61 10.11 1.48
C ALA A 12 5.26 9.55 1.05
N HIS A 13 5.20 8.34 0.48
CA HIS A 13 3.95 7.81 -0.05
C HIS A 13 4.02 6.28 -0.21
N HIS A 14 3.33 5.56 0.67
CA HIS A 14 3.03 4.14 0.45
C HIS A 14 1.55 3.83 0.73
N HIS A 15 1.10 2.69 0.21
CA HIS A 15 -0.23 2.14 0.41
C HIS A 15 -0.12 0.77 1.06
N LEU A 16 -1.13 0.40 1.85
CA LEU A 16 -1.24 -0.92 2.51
C LEU A 16 -2.65 -1.44 2.30
N TRP A 17 -2.82 -2.75 2.20
CA TRP A 17 -4.15 -3.35 2.10
C TRP A 17 -4.17 -4.80 2.55
N ASP A 18 -5.27 -5.17 3.21
CA ASP A 18 -5.67 -6.55 3.47
C ASP A 18 -6.92 -6.88 2.65
N LEU A 19 -6.80 -7.85 1.75
CA LEU A 19 -7.91 -8.31 0.91
C LEU A 19 -8.96 -9.08 1.72
N GLY A 20 -8.58 -9.67 2.85
CA GLY A 20 -9.47 -10.37 3.77
C GLY A 20 -10.53 -9.45 4.40
N LEU A 21 -10.25 -8.15 4.47
CA LEU A 21 -11.20 -7.15 4.97
C LEU A 21 -12.32 -6.85 3.97
N GLY A 22 -12.09 -7.09 2.67
CA GLY A 22 -13.06 -6.77 1.62
C GLY A 22 -13.36 -5.27 1.50
N ARG A 23 -12.46 -4.41 2.00
CA ARG A 23 -12.63 -2.94 2.06
C ARG A 23 -11.95 -2.18 0.92
N HIS A 24 -11.38 -2.87 -0.05
CA HIS A 24 -10.70 -2.27 -1.22
C HIS A 24 -11.40 -2.68 -2.53
N PRO A 25 -12.54 -2.05 -2.91
CA PRO A 25 -13.35 -2.48 -4.04
C PRO A 25 -12.60 -2.52 -5.37
N TRP A 26 -11.60 -1.65 -5.55
CA TRP A 26 -10.77 -1.59 -6.76
C TRP A 26 -9.82 -2.79 -6.90
N LEU A 27 -9.50 -3.51 -5.81
CA LEU A 27 -8.70 -4.74 -5.82
C LEU A 27 -9.55 -6.01 -5.88
N ALA A 28 -10.87 -5.91 -5.80
CA ALA A 28 -11.75 -7.08 -5.87
C ALA A 28 -11.55 -7.83 -7.20
N THR A 29 -11.66 -9.16 -7.17
CA THR A 29 -11.57 -9.99 -8.38
C THR A 29 -12.60 -9.59 -9.43
N THR A 30 -13.74 -9.06 -8.99
CA THR A 30 -14.85 -8.57 -9.81
C THR A 30 -14.70 -7.11 -10.26
N ALA A 31 -13.65 -6.40 -9.82
CA ALA A 31 -13.39 -5.00 -10.21
C ALA A 31 -13.08 -4.84 -11.71
N GLY A 32 -12.90 -5.97 -12.42
CA GLY A 32 -12.80 -6.17 -13.87
C GLY A 32 -12.67 -4.90 -14.70
N GLU A 33 -11.44 -4.60 -15.12
CA GLU A 33 -11.03 -3.70 -16.23
C GLU A 33 -11.59 -2.25 -16.22
N ARG A 34 -12.39 -1.86 -15.22
CA ARG A 34 -13.23 -0.66 -15.24
C ARG A 34 -12.53 0.65 -14.86
N GLY A 35 -11.31 0.59 -14.34
CA GLY A 35 -10.64 1.78 -13.76
C GLY A 35 -9.56 2.42 -14.61
N GLY A 36 -9.20 1.86 -15.78
CA GLY A 36 -8.01 2.30 -16.53
C GLY A 36 -6.67 2.00 -15.83
N LEU A 37 -6.68 1.22 -14.75
CA LEU A 37 -5.50 0.85 -13.95
C LEU A 37 -4.72 -0.36 -14.51
N GLY A 38 -5.21 -0.97 -15.60
CA GLY A 38 -4.58 -2.13 -16.22
C GLY A 38 -4.71 -3.42 -15.42
N GLU A 39 -3.77 -4.35 -15.64
CA GLU A 39 -3.75 -5.68 -15.01
C GLU A 39 -3.40 -5.61 -13.52
N LEU A 40 -4.40 -5.80 -12.66
CA LEU A 40 -4.23 -5.75 -11.21
C LEU A 40 -3.76 -7.08 -10.59
N GLY A 41 -3.52 -8.12 -11.39
CA GLY A 41 -3.22 -9.47 -10.89
C GLY A 41 -2.07 -9.53 -9.88
N LEU A 42 -1.02 -8.73 -10.08
CA LEU A 42 0.13 -8.66 -9.16
C LEU A 42 -0.17 -7.93 -7.85
N LEU A 43 -1.17 -7.04 -7.85
CA LEU A 43 -1.63 -6.29 -6.67
C LEU A 43 -2.71 -7.04 -5.89
N ARG A 44 -3.35 -8.07 -6.48
CA ARG A 44 -4.38 -8.92 -5.83
C ARG A 44 -3.77 -9.94 -4.86
N ARG A 45 -2.98 -9.44 -3.92
CA ARG A 45 -2.44 -10.12 -2.75
C ARG A 45 -2.43 -9.13 -1.59
N ASN A 46 -2.37 -9.61 -0.35
CA ASN A 46 -2.18 -8.71 0.78
C ASN A 46 -0.84 -7.97 0.66
N TYR A 47 -0.83 -6.72 1.10
CA TYR A 47 0.38 -5.92 1.25
C TYR A 47 0.31 -5.19 2.60
N LEU A 48 0.92 -5.81 3.59
CA LEU A 48 0.84 -5.43 5.01
C LEU A 48 2.11 -4.67 5.45
N PRO A 49 2.13 -4.05 6.65
CA PRO A 49 3.31 -3.36 7.15
C PRO A 49 4.61 -4.19 7.10
N GLU A 50 4.52 -5.48 7.41
CA GLU A 50 5.65 -6.42 7.34
C GLU A 50 6.15 -6.65 5.91
N ASP A 51 5.27 -6.59 4.91
CA ASP A 51 5.63 -6.70 3.50
C ASP A 51 6.40 -5.46 3.06
N TYR A 52 5.92 -4.27 3.46
CA TYR A 52 6.62 -3.02 3.22
C TYR A 52 8.02 -3.02 3.84
N LEU A 53 8.13 -3.39 5.12
CA LEU A 53 9.42 -3.44 5.84
C LEU A 53 10.42 -4.39 5.18
N ARG A 54 9.95 -5.55 4.71
CA ARG A 54 10.78 -6.51 3.99
C ARG A 54 11.29 -5.92 2.67
N ASP A 55 10.41 -5.30 1.90
CA ASP A 55 10.75 -4.78 0.58
C ASP A 55 11.65 -3.53 0.68
N ALA A 56 11.46 -2.72 1.73
CA ALA A 56 12.27 -1.53 2.02
C ALA A 56 13.63 -1.85 2.69
N SER A 57 13.88 -3.10 3.11
CA SER A 57 15.03 -3.49 3.95
C SER A 57 16.42 -3.15 3.42
N ARG A 58 16.55 -2.91 2.11
CA ARG A 58 17.81 -2.52 1.46
C ARG A 58 18.03 -1.02 1.37
N HIS A 59 17.06 -0.24 1.85
CA HIS A 59 17.07 1.21 1.87
C HIS A 59 17.10 1.70 3.31
N ASN A 60 17.76 2.84 3.56
CA ASN A 60 17.81 3.46 4.89
C ASN A 60 16.53 4.27 5.15
N VAL A 61 15.36 3.62 5.07
CA VAL A 61 14.06 4.24 5.36
C VAL A 61 13.91 4.40 6.87
N VAL A 62 13.82 5.64 7.34
CA VAL A 62 13.75 5.98 8.77
C VAL A 62 12.36 6.41 9.22
N ALA A 63 11.50 6.76 8.28
CA ALA A 63 10.09 7.07 8.52
C ALA A 63 9.31 6.90 7.21
N THR A 64 8.00 6.75 7.33
CA THR A 64 7.11 6.57 6.19
C THR A 64 5.81 7.34 6.38
N VAL A 65 5.17 7.68 5.27
CA VAL A 65 3.84 8.30 5.24
C VAL A 65 2.89 7.35 4.52
N HIS A 66 1.90 6.86 5.26
CA HIS A 66 0.80 6.10 4.71
C HIS A 66 -0.19 7.03 3.99
N VAL A 67 -0.65 6.61 2.82
CA VAL A 67 -1.72 7.26 2.06
C VAL A 67 -2.83 6.24 1.86
N GLU A 68 -4.08 6.68 2.07
CA GLU A 68 -5.29 5.88 1.88
C GLU A 68 -5.25 5.13 0.54
N ALA A 69 -5.62 3.86 0.58
CA ALA A 69 -5.46 2.93 -0.53
C ALA A 69 -6.80 2.59 -1.19
N GLY A 70 -7.71 3.56 -1.36
CA GLY A 70 -9.01 3.32 -1.99
C GLY A 70 -9.95 2.50 -1.12
N TRP A 71 -10.00 2.82 0.18
CA TRP A 71 -10.91 2.21 1.15
C TRP A 71 -12.39 2.38 0.75
N ALA A 72 -13.26 1.53 1.29
CA ALA A 72 -14.69 1.58 1.07
C ALA A 72 -15.27 2.97 1.40
N GLY A 73 -15.94 3.58 0.42
CA GLY A 73 -16.41 4.96 0.53
C GLY A 73 -17.50 5.21 1.59
N ASP A 74 -18.05 4.15 2.19
CA ASP A 74 -18.98 4.23 3.31
C ASP A 74 -18.30 4.31 4.69
N ASP A 75 -16.96 4.27 4.74
CA ASP A 75 -16.17 4.27 5.98
C ASP A 75 -14.85 5.03 5.81
N CYS A 76 -14.92 6.35 5.69
CA CYS A 76 -13.79 7.21 5.33
C CYS A 76 -12.60 7.24 6.31
N VAL A 77 -12.73 6.65 7.51
CA VAL A 77 -11.65 6.58 8.52
C VAL A 77 -11.30 5.14 8.91
N GLY A 78 -11.91 4.15 8.26
CA GLY A 78 -11.74 2.75 8.59
C GLY A 78 -10.32 2.25 8.39
N GLU A 79 -9.67 2.65 7.30
CA GLU A 79 -8.29 2.26 6.99
C GLU A 79 -7.31 2.73 8.06
N THR A 80 -7.40 4.01 8.46
CA THR A 80 -6.55 4.57 9.52
C THR A 80 -6.77 3.85 10.84
N ARG A 81 -8.02 3.56 11.22
CA ARG A 81 -8.33 2.82 12.44
C ARG A 81 -7.78 1.39 12.43
N TRP A 82 -7.81 0.73 11.28
CA TRP A 82 -7.24 -0.61 11.11
C TRP A 82 -5.72 -0.58 11.31
N LEU A 83 -5.02 0.45 10.82
CA LEU A 83 -3.57 0.57 10.96
C LEU A 83 -3.11 1.01 12.36
N GLU A 84 -4.02 1.53 13.19
CA GLU A 84 -3.74 1.91 14.58
C GLU A 84 -3.88 0.75 15.59
N THR A 85 -4.14 -0.49 15.13
CA THR A 85 -4.26 -1.69 15.99
C THR A 85 -2.93 -2.40 16.18
#